data_AF-A0AAE0W8Q2-F1
#
_entry.id   AF-A0AAE0W8Q2-F1
#
_cell.length_a   1.000
_cell.length_b   1.000
_cell.length_c   1.000
_cell.angle_alpha   90.00
_cell.angle_beta   90.00
_cell.angle_gamma   90.00
#
_symmetry.space_group_name_H-M   'P 1'
#
loop_
_entity.id
_entity.type
_entity.pdbx_description
1 polymer ?
#
loop_
_entity_poly.entity_id
_entity_poly.type
_entity_poly.pdbx_seq_one_letter_code
_entity_poly.pdbx_strand_id
1 'polypeptide(L)'
;MDDPMKIKITRNLTFVKQSICDDLDTFVDGLIEKDVFDIDIKDRLSSARTAMEKSDILIYAILRKGSNACYEFIDLLRKKRYVHVLRKMDDIEIEEKEEKPLLFKSFLHFCQEEEGACGAELSVTNDQAKASTSSLKPTEKPPCEPQQNNYKQLQTAYKGLRDQLVEKKNQLFKMNQEKVTMEKELREVKAKNQSLHAENANLRAEAVKQKAEIEELGRHLEQKENEISEIRIQINNMEEMWKEERKSRERLEQEVHDQGKMLTVISQVVQNIAVKFDCNHDPTKPNTVHDPERTNGTQDPLNDDIIEKRQPFMQGTKTSSNNSHNSHVNKTKRQGKK
;
A
#
# COMPACT_ATOMS: atom_id res chain seq x y z
N MET A 1 23.37 -34.42 9.01
CA MET A 1 21.98 -34.57 9.50
C MET A 1 21.23 -33.33 9.08
N ASP A 2 20.03 -33.48 8.52
CA ASP A 2 19.20 -32.32 8.19
C ASP A 2 18.74 -31.66 9.49
N ASP A 3 18.75 -30.32 9.48
CA ASP A 3 18.33 -29.52 10.62
C ASP A 3 16.88 -29.83 11.01
N PRO A 4 16.57 -30.09 12.29
CA PRO A 4 15.23 -30.46 12.74
C PRO A 4 14.18 -29.40 12.38
N MET A 5 14.56 -28.11 12.35
CA MET A 5 13.66 -27.02 11.98
C MET A 5 13.37 -27.03 10.48
N LYS A 6 14.38 -27.32 9.66
CA LYS A 6 14.22 -27.48 8.22
C LYS A 6 13.27 -28.64 7.90
N ILE A 7 13.36 -29.75 8.64
CA ILE A 7 12.46 -30.90 8.52
C ILE A 7 11.02 -30.49 8.88
N LYS A 8 10.81 -29.80 10.00
CA LYS A 8 9.48 -29.33 10.43
C LYS A 8 8.81 -28.42 9.41
N ILE A 9 9.54 -27.46 8.84
CA ILE A 9 9.02 -26.56 7.79
C ILE A 9 8.68 -27.37 6.53
N THR A 10 9.57 -28.27 6.11
CA THR A 10 9.40 -29.07 4.89
C THR A 10 8.20 -30.01 4.98
N ARG A 11 7.98 -30.66 6.14
CA ARG A 11 6.83 -31.55 6.36
C ARG A 11 5.50 -30.80 6.37
N ASN A 12 5.50 -29.53 6.79
CA ASN A 12 4.31 -28.67 6.83
C ASN A 12 4.22 -27.68 5.66
N LEU A 13 4.99 -27.90 4.59
CA LEU A 13 5.26 -26.90 3.56
C LEU A 13 3.99 -26.27 2.98
N THR A 14 3.02 -27.08 2.56
CA THR A 14 1.76 -26.60 1.96
C THR A 14 0.96 -25.72 2.93
N PHE A 15 0.94 -26.09 4.21
CA PHE A 15 0.20 -25.33 5.23
C PHE A 15 0.90 -24.02 5.55
N VAL A 16 2.22 -24.05 5.77
CA VAL A 16 3.02 -22.85 6.04
C VAL A 16 2.86 -21.85 4.91
N LYS A 17 2.96 -22.31 3.64
CA LYS A 17 2.78 -21.47 2.45
C LYS A 17 1.43 -20.75 2.44
N GLN A 18 0.35 -21.49 2.68
CA GLN A 18 -1.00 -20.93 2.73
C GLN A 18 -1.17 -19.93 3.86
N SER A 19 -0.65 -20.23 5.05
CA SER A 19 -0.82 -19.39 6.24
C SER A 19 -0.08 -18.06 6.16
N ILE A 20 0.99 -17.95 5.39
CA ILE A 20 1.78 -16.70 5.27
C ILE A 20 1.49 -15.92 3.99
N CYS A 21 0.63 -16.42 3.09
CA CYS A 21 0.34 -15.77 1.81
C CYS A 21 -0.13 -14.32 1.96
N ASP A 22 -0.96 -14.05 2.97
CA ASP A 22 -1.59 -12.74 3.14
C ASP A 22 -0.64 -11.68 3.75
N ASP A 23 0.39 -12.11 4.47
CA ASP A 23 1.30 -11.24 5.22
C ASP A 23 2.75 -11.35 4.75
N LEU A 24 2.94 -11.77 3.51
CA LEU A 24 4.25 -12.14 2.98
C LEU A 24 5.27 -11.01 3.04
N ASP A 25 4.87 -9.78 2.66
CA ASP A 25 5.76 -8.62 2.64
C ASP A 25 6.30 -8.31 4.05
N THR A 26 5.48 -8.53 5.07
CA THR A 26 5.87 -8.37 6.48
C THR A 26 6.94 -9.38 6.89
N PHE A 27 6.87 -10.62 6.42
CA PHE A 27 7.90 -11.62 6.68
C PHE A 27 9.20 -11.29 5.96
N VAL A 28 9.13 -10.83 4.71
CA VAL A 28 10.30 -10.43 3.94
C VAL A 28 11.02 -9.27 4.62
N ASP A 29 10.28 -8.23 5.02
CA ASP A 29 10.83 -7.09 5.74
C ASP A 29 11.50 -7.52 7.05
N GLY A 30 10.85 -8.37 7.83
CA GLY A 30 11.41 -8.89 9.07
C GLY A 30 12.66 -9.76 8.87
N LEU A 31 12.78 -10.48 7.76
CA LEU A 31 13.96 -11.29 7.45
C LEU A 31 15.12 -10.45 6.93
N ILE A 32 14.84 -9.34 6.22
CA ILE A 32 15.86 -8.36 5.80
C ILE A 32 16.36 -7.57 7.02
N GLU A 33 15.47 -7.15 7.92
CA GLU A 33 15.85 -6.47 9.18
C GLU A 33 16.81 -7.33 10.02
N LYS A 34 16.68 -8.65 9.95
CA LYS A 34 17.53 -9.63 10.62
C LYS A 34 18.74 -10.09 9.81
N ASP A 35 19.03 -9.45 8.67
CA ASP A 35 20.18 -9.76 7.81
C ASP A 35 20.18 -11.23 7.30
N VAL A 36 19.00 -11.84 7.17
CA VAL A 36 18.85 -13.21 6.62
C VAL A 36 18.87 -13.17 5.08
N PHE A 37 18.28 -12.12 4.51
CA PHE A 37 18.22 -11.86 3.08
C PHE A 37 18.63 -10.44 2.76
N ASP A 38 19.22 -10.26 1.59
CA ASP A 38 19.45 -8.96 0.99
C ASP A 38 18.17 -8.42 0.37
N ILE A 39 18.20 -7.14 -0.02
CA ILE A 39 17.06 -6.46 -0.67
C ILE A 39 16.68 -7.13 -2.01
N ASP A 40 17.59 -7.87 -2.64
CA ASP A 40 17.39 -8.57 -3.92
C ASP A 40 16.24 -9.60 -3.90
N ILE A 41 15.93 -10.16 -2.72
CA ILE A 41 14.83 -11.11 -2.57
C ILE A 41 13.48 -10.45 -2.86
N LYS A 42 13.33 -9.15 -2.59
CA LYS A 42 12.10 -8.39 -2.91
C LYS A 42 11.87 -8.31 -4.40
N ASP A 43 12.92 -8.14 -5.19
CA ASP A 43 12.81 -8.10 -6.65
C ASP A 43 12.42 -9.46 -7.20
N ARG A 44 13.01 -10.54 -6.66
CA ARG A 44 12.63 -11.92 -7.01
C ARG A 44 11.18 -12.22 -6.65
N LEU A 45 10.71 -11.80 -5.48
CA LEU A 45 9.30 -11.98 -5.09
C LEU A 45 8.36 -11.10 -5.91
N SER A 46 8.78 -9.90 -6.30
CA SER A 46 8.00 -9.02 -7.16
C SER A 46 7.82 -9.57 -8.58
N SER A 47 8.65 -10.53 -9.00
CA SER A 47 8.52 -11.21 -10.30
C SER A 47 7.45 -12.31 -10.32
N ALA A 48 7.02 -12.82 -9.15
CA ALA A 48 5.97 -13.82 -9.06
C ALA A 48 4.57 -13.21 -9.29
N ARG A 49 3.72 -13.98 -9.97
CA ARG A 49 2.39 -13.52 -10.44
C ARG A 49 1.33 -13.66 -9.36
N THR A 50 1.50 -14.61 -8.44
CA THR A 50 0.51 -14.90 -7.39
C THR A 50 1.12 -14.86 -6.00
N ALA A 51 0.31 -14.58 -4.97
CA ALA A 51 0.76 -14.62 -3.57
C ALA A 51 1.31 -16.00 -3.17
N MET A 52 0.73 -17.07 -3.72
CA MET A 52 1.21 -18.44 -3.51
C MET A 52 2.58 -18.68 -4.16
N GLU A 53 2.81 -18.19 -5.38
CA GLU A 53 4.14 -18.26 -6.00
C GLU A 53 5.19 -17.49 -5.19
N LYS A 54 4.80 -16.35 -4.60
CA LYS A 54 5.69 -15.60 -3.71
C LYS A 54 6.00 -16.38 -2.43
N SER A 55 5.01 -17.00 -1.78
CA SER A 55 5.25 -17.82 -0.59
C SER A 55 6.11 -19.04 -0.90
N ASP A 56 5.96 -19.64 -2.08
CA ASP A 56 6.84 -20.69 -2.58
C ASP A 56 8.29 -20.24 -2.70
N ILE A 57 8.53 -19.10 -3.37
CA ILE A 57 9.87 -18.54 -3.55
C ILE A 57 10.50 -18.20 -2.18
N LEU A 58 9.74 -17.57 -1.28
CA LEU A 58 10.24 -17.17 0.03
C LEU A 58 10.63 -18.39 0.87
N ILE A 59 9.74 -19.37 1.01
CA ILE A 59 10.03 -20.57 1.81
C ILE A 59 11.20 -21.35 1.21
N TYR A 60 11.28 -21.46 -0.12
CA TYR A 60 12.40 -22.12 -0.77
C TYR A 60 13.72 -21.38 -0.51
N ALA A 61 13.71 -20.05 -0.56
CA ALA A 61 14.88 -19.23 -0.23
C ALA A 61 15.33 -19.45 1.22
N ILE A 62 14.40 -19.55 2.17
CA ILE A 62 14.68 -19.80 3.59
C ILE A 62 15.34 -21.17 3.76
N LEU A 63 14.75 -22.22 3.17
CA LEU A 63 15.27 -23.58 3.24
C LEU A 63 16.66 -23.72 2.56
N ARG A 64 16.95 -22.89 1.54
CA ARG A 64 18.22 -22.86 0.83
C ARG A 64 19.32 -22.10 1.59
N LYS A 65 18.98 -21.00 2.28
CA LYS A 65 19.94 -20.24 3.11
C LYS A 65 20.42 -21.04 4.32
N GLY A 66 19.60 -21.96 4.83
CA GLY A 66 20.00 -22.94 5.84
C GLY A 66 19.33 -22.75 7.20
N SER A 67 19.89 -23.39 8.22
CA SER A 67 19.33 -23.49 9.57
C SER A 67 19.02 -22.15 10.20
N ASN A 68 19.96 -21.21 10.14
CA ASN A 68 19.80 -19.88 10.76
C ASN A 68 18.56 -19.16 10.22
N ALA A 69 18.37 -19.17 8.91
CA ALA A 69 17.19 -18.58 8.27
C ALA A 69 15.88 -19.25 8.71
N CYS A 70 15.90 -20.57 8.94
CA CYS A 70 14.75 -21.32 9.43
C CYS A 70 14.38 -20.92 10.87
N TYR A 71 15.37 -20.75 11.76
CA TYR A 71 15.14 -20.27 13.12
C TYR A 71 14.59 -18.85 13.14
N GLU A 72 15.17 -17.95 12.35
CA GLU A 72 14.72 -16.56 12.30
C GLU A 72 13.30 -16.43 11.74
N PHE A 73 12.96 -17.25 10.74
CA PHE A 73 11.60 -17.34 10.21
C PHE A 73 10.60 -17.83 11.28
N ILE A 74 10.99 -18.80 12.10
CA ILE A 74 10.13 -19.32 13.17
C ILE A 74 9.96 -18.29 14.28
N ASP A 75 11.00 -17.55 14.62
CA ASP A 75 10.89 -16.46 15.57
C ASP A 75 10.01 -15.33 15.04
N LEU A 76 10.00 -15.07 13.73
CA LEU A 76 9.05 -14.16 13.11
C LEU A 76 7.61 -14.69 13.19
N LEU A 77 7.39 -15.99 12.93
CA LEU A 77 6.07 -16.62 13.11
C LEU A 77 5.57 -16.48 14.55
N ARG A 78 6.46 -16.62 15.55
CA ARG A 78 6.15 -16.37 16.97
C ARG A 78 5.81 -14.90 17.23
N LYS A 79 6.65 -13.97 16.78
CA LYS A 79 6.48 -12.52 16.96
C LYS A 79 5.15 -12.03 16.37
N LYS A 80 4.74 -12.60 15.23
CA LYS A 80 3.49 -12.27 14.54
C LYS A 80 2.29 -13.13 14.97
N ARG A 81 2.46 -13.98 15.99
CA ARG A 81 1.39 -14.79 16.60
C ARG A 81 0.71 -15.78 15.64
N TYR A 82 1.46 -16.39 14.71
CA TYR A 82 0.97 -17.54 13.91
C TYR A 82 0.96 -18.84 14.74
N VAL A 83 0.25 -18.81 15.87
CA VAL A 83 0.21 -19.92 16.84
C VAL A 83 -0.33 -21.21 16.21
N HIS A 84 -1.26 -21.09 15.26
CA HIS A 84 -1.83 -22.24 14.54
C HIS A 84 -0.79 -22.93 13.64
N VAL A 85 0.12 -22.18 13.01
CA VAL A 85 1.23 -22.73 12.22
C VAL A 85 2.23 -23.43 13.13
N LEU A 86 2.63 -22.75 14.21
CA LEU A 86 3.60 -23.28 15.17
C LEU A 86 3.09 -24.57 15.83
N ARG A 87 1.83 -24.61 16.28
CA ARG A 87 1.23 -25.82 16.85
C ARG A 87 1.29 -26.99 15.87
N LYS A 88 0.86 -26.78 14.62
CA LYS A 88 0.89 -27.83 13.60
C LYS A 88 2.31 -28.29 13.26
N MET A 89 3.31 -27.41 13.40
CA MET A 89 4.71 -27.76 13.23
C MET A 89 5.30 -28.55 14.39
N ASP A 90 4.79 -28.34 15.61
CA ASP A 90 5.24 -29.05 16.82
C ASP A 90 4.56 -30.40 17.03
N ASP A 91 3.37 -30.61 16.45
CA ASP A 91 2.67 -31.91 16.46
C ASP A 91 3.42 -33.02 15.68
N ILE A 92 4.54 -32.70 15.03
CA ILE A 92 5.40 -33.67 14.36
C ILE A 92 6.47 -34.15 15.33
N GLU A 93 6.28 -35.34 15.89
CA GLU A 93 7.37 -36.11 16.48
C GLU A 93 8.41 -36.41 15.38
N ILE A 94 9.63 -35.90 15.57
CA ILE A 94 10.76 -36.23 14.70
C ILE A 94 11.24 -37.62 15.15
N GLU A 95 10.55 -38.68 14.73
CA GLU A 95 11.18 -39.99 14.74
C GLU A 95 12.38 -39.92 13.79
N GLU A 96 13.59 -40.13 14.32
CA GLU A 96 14.83 -40.30 13.57
C GLU A 96 14.77 -41.60 12.76
N LYS A 97 13.92 -41.65 11.73
CA LYS A 97 13.97 -42.68 10.70
C LYS A 97 14.45 -42.05 9.41
N GLU A 98 15.59 -42.54 8.95
CA GLU A 98 16.23 -42.21 7.68
C GLU A 98 15.34 -42.60 6.48
N GLU A 99 14.30 -41.81 6.19
CA GLU A 99 13.61 -41.89 4.91
C GLU A 99 14.02 -40.71 4.03
N LYS A 100 14.81 -41.03 2.99
CA LYS A 100 15.24 -40.11 1.94
C LYS A 100 14.02 -39.56 1.20
N PRO A 101 13.81 -38.23 1.12
CA PRO A 101 12.69 -37.68 0.38
C PRO A 101 12.97 -37.73 -1.15
N LEU A 102 12.21 -38.57 -1.85
CA LEU A 102 12.33 -38.84 -3.29
C LEU A 102 11.83 -37.71 -4.23
N LEU A 103 11.52 -36.51 -3.72
CA LEU A 103 10.91 -35.44 -4.53
C LEU A 103 11.83 -34.23 -4.83
N PHE A 104 13.07 -34.22 -4.32
CA PHE A 104 13.93 -33.03 -4.40
C PHE A 104 14.82 -32.94 -5.66
N LYS A 105 15.02 -34.06 -6.39
CA LYS A 105 15.96 -34.09 -7.54
C LYS A 105 15.37 -33.60 -8.86
N SER A 106 14.06 -33.76 -9.06
CA SER A 106 13.45 -33.49 -10.37
C SER A 106 13.30 -31.99 -10.69
N PHE A 107 13.28 -31.13 -9.68
CA PHE A 107 12.99 -29.70 -9.85
C PHE A 107 14.26 -28.81 -9.89
N LEU A 108 15.38 -29.32 -9.38
CA LEU A 108 16.66 -28.58 -9.33
C LEU A 108 17.41 -28.56 -10.68
N HIS A 109 17.05 -29.42 -11.63
CA HIS A 109 17.70 -29.48 -12.94
C HIS A 109 17.21 -28.39 -13.91
N PHE A 110 16.13 -27.67 -13.58
CA PHE A 110 15.47 -26.73 -14.49
C PHE A 110 16.07 -25.31 -14.47
N CYS A 111 16.99 -24.98 -13.55
CA CYS A 111 17.51 -23.61 -13.39
C CYS A 111 19.00 -23.45 -13.75
N GLN A 112 19.60 -24.38 -14.51
CA GLN A 112 21.06 -24.38 -14.76
C GLN A 112 21.49 -24.36 -16.25
N GLU A 113 20.59 -24.24 -17.22
CA GLU A 113 20.93 -24.47 -18.64
C GLU A 113 20.81 -23.26 -19.61
N GLU A 114 20.95 -22.02 -19.17
CA GLU A 114 20.99 -20.88 -20.11
C GLU A 114 22.16 -19.93 -19.91
N GLU A 115 23.41 -20.40 -20.12
CA GLU A 115 24.50 -19.52 -20.58
C GLU A 115 25.50 -20.29 -21.47
N GLY A 116 25.56 -19.92 -22.75
CA GLY A 116 26.80 -20.06 -23.55
C GLY A 116 26.75 -20.95 -24.79
N ALA A 117 26.37 -20.39 -25.94
CA ALA A 117 26.87 -20.88 -27.24
C ALA A 117 26.89 -19.75 -28.28
N CYS A 118 28.06 -19.11 -28.44
CA CYS A 118 28.38 -18.26 -29.57
C CYS A 118 28.49 -19.11 -30.86
N GLY A 119 27.59 -18.89 -31.82
CA GLY A 119 27.67 -19.46 -33.16
C GLY A 119 28.53 -18.59 -34.07
N ALA A 120 29.66 -19.14 -34.52
CA ALA A 120 30.48 -18.58 -35.59
C ALA A 120 29.87 -18.95 -36.96
N GLU A 121 29.59 -17.93 -37.78
CA GLU A 121 29.12 -18.09 -39.16
C GLU A 121 30.29 -18.44 -40.09
N LEU A 122 30.20 -19.60 -40.74
CA LEU A 122 31.06 -20.02 -41.86
C LEU A 122 30.34 -19.72 -43.18
N SER A 123 30.74 -18.65 -43.86
CA SER A 123 30.33 -18.36 -45.24
C SER A 123 31.28 -19.07 -46.20
N VAL A 124 30.81 -20.13 -46.87
CA VAL A 124 31.51 -20.74 -48.01
C VAL A 124 30.77 -20.35 -49.29
N THR A 125 31.36 -19.43 -50.05
CA THR A 125 30.98 -19.09 -51.42
C THR A 125 31.43 -20.21 -52.36
N ASN A 126 30.52 -20.75 -53.15
CA ASN A 126 30.83 -21.76 -54.17
C ASN A 126 30.48 -21.20 -55.56
N ASP A 127 31.45 -20.49 -56.14
CA ASP A 127 31.51 -20.18 -57.56
C ASP A 127 32.44 -21.19 -58.25
N GLN A 128 32.16 -21.47 -59.52
CA GLN A 128 32.91 -22.28 -60.49
C GLN A 128 32.61 -23.79 -60.54
N ALA A 129 31.88 -24.18 -61.58
CA ALA A 129 32.27 -25.31 -62.42
C ALA A 129 31.83 -25.04 -63.87
N LYS A 130 32.80 -24.57 -64.64
CA LYS A 130 32.78 -24.40 -66.10
C LYS A 130 33.67 -25.51 -66.65
N ALA A 131 33.12 -26.49 -67.37
CA ALA A 131 33.95 -27.39 -68.18
C ALA A 131 33.14 -28.05 -69.30
N SER A 132 33.56 -27.74 -70.52
CA SER A 132 33.26 -28.39 -71.79
C SER A 132 33.85 -29.80 -71.86
N THR A 133 33.17 -30.72 -72.54
CA THR A 133 33.78 -31.83 -73.32
C THR A 133 32.71 -32.36 -74.28
N SER A 134 32.78 -32.06 -75.57
CA SER A 134 33.56 -32.73 -76.63
C SER A 134 32.89 -34.00 -77.17
N SER A 135 32.47 -33.88 -78.41
CA SER A 135 31.95 -34.87 -79.35
C SER A 135 32.92 -36.04 -79.56
N LEU A 136 32.44 -37.28 -79.42
CA LEU A 136 33.02 -38.46 -80.04
C LEU A 136 31.89 -39.36 -80.58
N LYS A 137 32.01 -39.72 -81.87
CA LYS A 137 31.12 -40.59 -82.63
C LYS A 137 31.36 -42.09 -82.30
N PRO A 138 30.36 -42.96 -82.56
CA PRO A 138 30.32 -44.33 -82.06
C PRO A 138 31.01 -45.32 -83.01
N THR A 139 31.76 -46.28 -82.45
CA THR A 139 32.29 -47.44 -83.18
C THR A 139 31.84 -48.72 -82.48
N GLU A 140 31.11 -49.51 -83.26
CA GLU A 140 30.78 -50.94 -83.23
C GLU A 140 30.78 -51.75 -81.91
N LYS A 141 29.61 -52.39 -81.71
CA LYS A 141 29.18 -53.31 -80.66
C LYS A 141 29.92 -54.67 -80.69
N PRO A 142 30.23 -55.23 -79.52
CA PRO A 142 30.05 -56.66 -79.22
C PRO A 142 28.79 -56.87 -78.35
N PRO A 143 28.17 -58.06 -78.37
CA PRO A 143 26.94 -58.32 -77.62
C PRO A 143 27.27 -58.55 -76.13
N CYS A 144 27.05 -57.52 -75.30
CA CYS A 144 27.18 -57.58 -73.85
C CYS A 144 25.82 -57.31 -73.17
N GLU A 145 24.94 -58.31 -73.18
CA GLU A 145 23.67 -58.28 -72.43
C GLU A 145 23.80 -58.02 -70.91
N PRO A 146 24.91 -58.35 -70.20
CA PRO A 146 25.04 -58.03 -68.77
C PRO A 146 25.27 -56.53 -68.49
N GLN A 147 25.88 -55.79 -69.40
CA GLN A 147 26.29 -54.39 -69.16
C GLN A 147 25.12 -53.39 -69.31
N GLN A 148 24.13 -53.73 -70.12
CA GLN A 148 22.96 -52.87 -70.36
C GLN A 148 22.03 -52.81 -69.13
N ASN A 149 22.02 -53.86 -68.31
CA ASN A 149 21.21 -53.92 -67.09
C ASN A 149 21.83 -53.09 -65.96
N ASN A 150 23.16 -53.13 -65.81
CA ASN A 150 23.88 -52.28 -64.84
C ASN A 150 23.74 -50.79 -65.14
N TYR A 151 23.78 -50.39 -66.42
CA TYR A 151 23.59 -48.99 -66.80
C TYR A 151 22.18 -48.47 -66.50
N LYS A 152 21.14 -49.30 -66.73
CA LYS A 152 19.76 -48.96 -66.37
C LYS A 152 19.59 -48.82 -64.86
N GLN A 153 20.14 -49.74 -64.06
CA GLN A 153 20.10 -49.65 -62.60
C GLN A 153 20.80 -48.38 -62.08
N LEU A 154 21.95 -48.02 -62.66
CA LEU A 154 22.66 -46.79 -62.31
C LEU A 154 21.86 -45.54 -62.67
N GLN A 155 21.21 -45.50 -63.82
CA GLN A 155 20.31 -44.39 -64.20
C GLN A 155 19.13 -44.24 -63.24
N THR A 156 18.51 -45.36 -62.84
CA THR A 156 17.42 -45.35 -61.87
C THR A 156 17.90 -44.87 -60.51
N ALA A 157 19.05 -45.35 -60.03
CA ALA A 157 19.65 -44.91 -58.77
C ALA A 157 20.00 -43.42 -58.80
N TYR A 158 20.61 -42.94 -59.89
CA TYR A 158 20.94 -41.52 -60.06
C TYR A 158 19.69 -40.64 -60.07
N LYS A 159 18.63 -41.06 -60.77
CA LYS A 159 17.35 -40.35 -60.75
C LYS A 159 16.77 -40.30 -59.33
N GLY A 160 16.77 -41.43 -58.61
CA GLY A 160 16.29 -41.48 -57.22
C GLY A 160 17.07 -40.55 -56.28
N LEU A 161 18.40 -40.49 -56.40
CA LEU A 161 19.23 -39.56 -55.63
C LEU A 161 18.94 -38.10 -55.99
N ARG A 162 18.74 -37.79 -57.28
CA ARG A 162 18.38 -36.46 -57.73
C ARG A 162 17.02 -36.02 -57.14
N ASP A 163 16.03 -36.91 -57.15
CA ASP A 163 14.70 -36.63 -56.60
C ASP A 163 14.79 -36.41 -55.07
N GLN A 164 15.57 -37.22 -54.35
CA GLN A 164 15.84 -37.02 -52.92
C GLN A 164 16.52 -35.68 -52.63
N LEU A 165 17.49 -35.27 -53.45
CA LEU A 165 18.19 -33.99 -53.30
C LEU A 165 17.23 -32.81 -53.50
N VAL A 166 16.35 -32.88 -54.49
CA VAL A 166 15.31 -31.86 -54.73
C VAL A 166 14.36 -31.78 -53.54
N GLU A 167 13.90 -32.92 -53.02
CA GLU A 167 13.03 -32.97 -51.86
C GLU A 167 13.69 -32.36 -50.61
N LYS A 168 14.95 -32.73 -50.33
CA LYS A 168 15.71 -32.14 -49.21
C LYS A 168 15.93 -30.64 -49.37
N LYS A 169 16.17 -30.16 -50.59
CA LYS A 169 16.29 -28.73 -50.89
C LYS A 169 14.98 -27.98 -50.62
N ASN A 170 13.83 -28.57 -50.97
CA ASN A 170 12.52 -27.99 -50.69
C ASN A 170 12.21 -27.96 -49.19
N GLN A 171 12.56 -29.01 -48.44
CA GLN A 171 12.45 -29.05 -46.98
C GLN A 171 13.30 -27.95 -46.32
N LEU A 172 14.55 -27.80 -46.75
CA LEU A 172 15.44 -26.74 -46.26
C LEU A 172 14.87 -25.34 -46.54
N PHE A 173 14.31 -25.12 -47.72
CA PHE A 173 13.66 -23.85 -48.06
C PHE A 173 12.48 -23.53 -47.14
N LYS A 174 11.62 -24.51 -46.85
CA LYS A 174 10.49 -24.34 -45.91
C LYS A 174 10.98 -24.02 -44.50
N MET A 175 11.95 -24.77 -43.97
CA MET A 175 12.54 -24.51 -42.65
C MET A 175 13.15 -23.10 -42.55
N ASN A 176 13.80 -22.62 -43.61
CA ASN A 176 14.34 -21.25 -43.64
C ASN A 176 13.23 -20.18 -43.61
N GLN A 177 12.08 -20.42 -44.25
CA GLN A 177 10.93 -19.51 -44.17
C GLN A 177 10.32 -19.49 -42.76
N GLU A 178 10.19 -20.65 -42.12
CA GLU A 178 9.72 -20.76 -40.74
C GLU A 178 10.69 -20.06 -39.78
N LYS A 179 12.00 -20.25 -39.94
CA LYS A 179 13.04 -19.55 -39.17
C LYS A 179 12.88 -18.03 -39.25
N VAL A 180 12.76 -17.47 -40.46
CA VAL A 180 12.57 -16.02 -40.65
C VAL A 180 11.28 -15.52 -39.98
N THR A 181 10.22 -16.33 -40.03
CA THR A 181 8.94 -15.99 -39.39
C THR A 181 9.09 -15.97 -37.87
N MET A 182 9.70 -17.00 -37.27
CA MET A 182 9.96 -17.04 -35.83
C MET A 182 10.89 -15.90 -35.37
N GLU A 183 11.90 -15.54 -36.15
CA GLU A 183 12.78 -14.40 -35.85
C GLU A 183 12.03 -13.05 -35.87
N LYS A 184 10.98 -12.92 -36.69
CA LYS A 184 10.11 -11.75 -36.68
C LYS A 184 9.25 -11.72 -35.42
N GLU A 185 8.59 -12.82 -35.08
CA GLU A 185 7.76 -12.93 -33.88
C GLU A 185 8.58 -12.69 -32.60
N LEU A 186 9.81 -13.23 -32.53
CA LEU A 186 10.72 -13.00 -31.42
C LEU A 186 11.06 -11.51 -31.24
N ARG A 187 11.27 -10.78 -32.34
CA ARG A 187 11.52 -9.33 -32.29
C ARG A 187 10.29 -8.56 -31.79
N GLU A 188 9.09 -8.93 -32.23
CA GLU A 188 7.84 -8.31 -31.79
C GLU A 188 7.59 -8.55 -30.29
N VAL A 189 7.81 -9.79 -29.81
CA VAL A 189 7.70 -10.13 -28.39
C VAL A 189 8.72 -9.35 -27.56
N LYS A 190 9.97 -9.24 -28.02
CA LYS A 190 11.01 -8.44 -27.34
C LYS A 190 10.60 -6.97 -27.23
N ALA A 191 10.08 -6.38 -28.31
CA ALA A 191 9.61 -4.99 -28.30
C ALA A 191 8.43 -4.78 -27.33
N LYS A 192 7.46 -5.71 -27.33
CA LYS A 192 6.32 -5.65 -26.40
C LYS A 192 6.77 -5.77 -24.94
N ASN A 193 7.73 -6.65 -24.66
CA ASN A 193 8.29 -6.82 -23.32
C ASN A 193 8.99 -5.53 -22.83
N GLN A 194 9.80 -4.89 -23.68
CA GLN A 194 10.42 -3.60 -23.36
C GLN A 194 9.39 -2.50 -23.07
N SER A 195 8.30 -2.43 -23.83
CA SER A 195 7.22 -1.48 -23.59
C SER A 195 6.52 -1.73 -22.25
N LEU A 196 6.23 -2.99 -21.92
CA LEU A 196 5.62 -3.36 -20.64
C LEU A 196 6.54 -3.06 -19.45
N HIS A 197 7.85 -3.26 -19.60
CA HIS A 197 8.82 -2.86 -18.59
C HIS A 197 8.81 -1.34 -18.34
N ALA A 198 8.73 -0.53 -19.39
CA ALA A 198 8.64 0.92 -19.26
C ALA A 198 7.33 1.36 -18.58
N GLU A 199 6.19 0.75 -18.94
CA GLU A 199 4.90 1.01 -18.29
C GLU A 199 4.93 0.64 -16.81
N ASN A 200 5.47 -0.53 -16.46
CA ASN A 200 5.63 -0.94 -15.07
C ASN A 200 6.52 0.02 -14.26
N ALA A 201 7.59 0.54 -14.87
CA ALA A 201 8.44 1.53 -14.21
C ALA A 201 7.67 2.83 -13.90
N ASN A 202 6.83 3.30 -14.84
CA ASN A 202 5.99 4.48 -14.64
C ASN A 202 4.93 4.26 -13.54
N LEU A 203 4.24 3.11 -13.56
CA LEU A 203 3.26 2.76 -12.53
C LEU A 203 3.89 2.68 -11.13
N ARG A 204 5.11 2.13 -11.01
CA ARG A 204 5.87 2.13 -9.75
C ARG A 204 6.19 3.55 -9.29
N ALA A 205 6.59 4.44 -10.18
CA ALA A 205 6.86 5.83 -9.84
C ALA A 205 5.60 6.56 -9.36
N GLU A 206 4.45 6.32 -10.00
CA GLU A 206 3.17 6.88 -9.58
C GLU A 206 2.71 6.35 -8.21
N ALA A 207 2.89 5.05 -7.95
CA ALA A 207 2.59 4.46 -6.66
C ALA A 207 3.44 5.07 -5.53
N VAL A 208 4.73 5.33 -5.77
CA VAL A 208 5.61 6.01 -4.80
C VAL A 208 5.12 7.44 -4.53
N LYS A 209 4.69 8.17 -5.57
CA LYS A 209 4.14 9.52 -5.41
C LYS A 209 2.84 9.51 -4.58
N GLN A 210 1.91 8.61 -4.89
CA GLN A 210 0.66 8.48 -4.15
C GLN A 210 0.90 8.10 -2.68
N LYS A 211 1.88 7.22 -2.41
CA LYS A 211 2.28 6.88 -1.05
C LYS A 211 2.77 8.11 -0.27
N ALA A 212 3.59 8.95 -0.89
CA ALA A 212 4.06 10.18 -0.26
C ALA A 212 2.92 11.18 0.02
N GLU A 213 1.93 11.28 -0.88
CA GLU A 213 0.73 12.10 -0.66
C GLU A 213 -0.11 11.58 0.52
N ILE A 214 -0.27 10.26 0.66
CA ILE A 214 -0.97 9.64 1.79
C ILE A 214 -0.24 9.93 3.11
N GLU A 215 1.09 9.81 3.14
CA GLU A 215 1.89 10.10 4.33
C GLU A 215 1.77 11.57 4.76
N GLU A 216 1.72 12.50 3.81
CA GLU A 216 1.51 13.93 4.10
C GLU A 216 0.10 14.21 4.64
N LEU A 217 -0.93 13.60 4.04
CA LEU A 217 -2.30 13.70 4.57
C LEU A 217 -2.40 13.11 5.99
N GLY A 218 -1.67 12.03 6.27
CA GLY A 218 -1.55 11.45 7.61
C GLY A 218 -1.00 12.44 8.63
N ARG A 219 0.09 13.15 8.29
CA ARG A 219 0.68 14.20 9.16
C ARG A 219 -0.30 15.35 9.42
N HIS A 220 -1.03 15.81 8.40
CA HIS A 220 -2.03 16.86 8.58
C HIS A 220 -3.19 16.43 9.49
N LEU A 221 -3.62 15.17 9.38
CA LEU A 221 -4.67 14.63 10.24
C LEU A 221 -4.22 14.58 11.70
N GLU A 222 -3.02 14.07 11.97
CA GLU A 222 -2.43 14.03 13.31
C GLU A 222 -2.31 15.43 13.92
N GLN A 223 -1.88 16.42 13.13
CA GLN A 223 -1.85 17.82 13.59
C GLN A 223 -3.24 18.31 13.98
N LYS A 224 -4.28 18.02 13.20
CA LYS A 224 -5.66 18.45 13.50
C LYS A 224 -6.24 17.73 14.72
N GLU A 225 -5.89 16.46 14.94
CA GLU A 225 -6.27 15.75 16.17
C GLU A 225 -5.64 16.39 17.41
N ASN A 226 -4.38 16.83 17.32
CA ASN A 226 -3.70 17.57 18.39
C ASN A 226 -4.38 18.91 18.67
N GLU A 227 -4.70 19.71 17.64
CA GLU A 227 -5.44 20.97 17.79
C GLU A 227 -6.81 20.75 18.47
N ILE A 228 -7.54 19.69 18.08
CA ILE A 228 -8.83 19.34 18.71
C ILE A 228 -8.63 18.96 20.19
N SER A 229 -7.56 18.22 20.52
CA SER A 229 -7.23 17.86 21.90
C SER A 229 -6.96 19.09 22.77
N GLU A 230 -6.18 20.04 22.27
CA GLU A 230 -5.91 21.32 22.95
C GLU A 230 -7.19 22.12 23.19
N ILE A 231 -8.07 22.22 22.19
CA ILE A 231 -9.36 22.91 22.33
C ILE A 231 -10.22 22.22 23.40
N ARG A 232 -10.27 20.88 23.45
CA ARG A 232 -11.02 20.15 24.49
C ARG A 232 -10.49 20.47 25.89
N ILE A 233 -9.18 20.54 26.06
CA ILE A 233 -8.56 20.91 27.34
C ILE A 233 -8.98 22.34 27.72
N GLN A 234 -8.95 23.29 26.77
CA GLN A 234 -9.39 24.66 27.01
C GLN A 234 -10.86 24.74 27.42
N ILE A 235 -11.75 23.99 26.75
CA ILE A 235 -13.17 23.92 27.10
C ILE A 235 -13.35 23.41 28.53
N ASN A 236 -12.70 22.31 28.89
CA ASN A 236 -12.79 21.76 30.25
C ASN A 236 -12.32 22.78 31.31
N ASN A 237 -11.23 23.49 31.04
CA ASN A 237 -10.74 24.54 31.94
C ASN A 237 -11.76 25.68 32.10
N MET A 238 -12.39 26.13 31.01
CA MET A 238 -13.44 27.15 31.06
C MET A 238 -14.69 26.67 31.81
N GLU A 239 -15.08 25.41 31.64
CA GLU A 239 -16.21 24.82 32.37
C GLU A 239 -15.97 24.80 33.88
N GLU A 240 -14.76 24.42 34.32
CA GLU A 240 -14.39 24.46 35.74
C GLU A 240 -14.35 25.90 36.27
N MET A 241 -13.78 26.84 35.52
CA MET A 241 -13.82 28.27 35.88
C MET A 241 -15.26 28.76 36.06
N TRP A 242 -16.17 28.43 35.14
CA TRP A 242 -17.58 28.81 35.25
C TRP A 242 -18.30 28.12 36.40
N LYS A 243 -17.96 26.89 36.75
CA LYS A 243 -18.51 26.22 37.95
C LYS A 243 -18.10 26.96 39.22
N GLU A 244 -16.85 27.36 39.34
CA GLU A 244 -16.36 28.11 40.49
C GLU A 244 -16.96 29.52 40.58
N GLU A 245 -17.14 30.19 39.45
CA GLU A 245 -17.86 31.47 39.39
C GLU A 245 -19.31 31.31 39.85
N ARG A 246 -20.00 30.27 39.38
CA ARG A 246 -21.40 29.98 39.76
C ARG A 246 -21.52 29.72 41.27
N LYS A 247 -20.62 28.94 41.86
CA LYS A 247 -20.55 28.74 43.32
C LYS A 247 -20.25 30.03 44.08
N SER A 248 -19.40 30.90 43.53
CA SER A 248 -19.08 32.20 44.15
C SER A 248 -20.28 33.13 44.15
N ARG A 249 -21.05 33.14 43.05
CA ARG A 249 -22.33 33.85 42.97
C ARG A 249 -23.34 33.34 43.99
N GLU A 250 -23.53 32.03 44.10
CA GLU A 250 -24.45 31.41 45.08
C GLU A 250 -24.09 31.82 46.52
N ARG A 251 -22.80 31.89 46.86
CA ARG A 251 -22.33 32.36 48.18
C ARG A 251 -22.70 33.83 48.43
N LEU A 252 -22.50 34.71 47.44
CA LEU A 252 -22.86 36.12 47.55
C LEU A 252 -24.37 36.32 47.66
N GLU A 253 -25.16 35.58 46.89
CA GLU A 253 -26.63 35.62 46.98
C GLU A 253 -27.12 35.20 48.38
N GLN A 254 -26.50 34.18 48.97
CA GLN A 254 -26.78 33.76 50.34
C GLN A 254 -26.40 34.83 51.38
N GLU A 255 -25.24 35.47 51.23
CA GLU A 255 -24.80 36.56 52.11
C GLU A 255 -25.76 37.76 52.06
N VAL A 256 -26.16 38.18 50.86
CA VAL A 256 -27.16 39.25 50.67
C VAL A 256 -28.49 38.88 51.32
N HIS A 257 -28.93 37.62 51.19
CA HIS A 257 -30.15 37.14 51.84
C HIS A 257 -30.07 37.20 53.37
N ASP A 258 -28.95 36.78 53.96
CA ASP A 258 -28.74 36.81 55.40
C ASP A 258 -28.62 38.26 55.94
N GLN A 259 -27.96 39.15 55.19
CA GLN A 259 -27.98 40.59 55.47
C GLN A 259 -29.40 41.17 55.42
N GLY A 260 -30.21 40.76 54.43
CA GLY A 260 -31.62 41.14 54.32
C GLY A 260 -32.44 40.75 55.55
N LYS A 261 -32.27 39.53 56.06
CA LYS A 261 -32.91 39.09 57.32
C LYS A 261 -32.49 39.94 58.51
N MET A 262 -31.19 40.25 58.62
CA MET A 262 -30.68 41.09 59.70
C MET A 262 -31.32 42.48 59.67
N LEU A 263 -31.44 43.10 58.50
CA LEU A 263 -32.10 44.39 58.33
C LEU A 263 -33.59 44.33 58.73
N THR A 264 -34.29 43.24 58.42
CA THR A 264 -35.68 43.05 58.89
C THR A 264 -35.76 43.04 60.42
N VAL A 265 -34.85 42.34 61.10
CA VAL A 265 -34.79 42.32 62.57
C VAL A 265 -34.51 43.71 63.13
N ILE A 266 -33.53 44.42 62.57
CA ILE A 266 -33.21 45.80 62.99
C ILE A 266 -34.43 46.72 62.80
N SER A 267 -35.11 46.62 61.65
CA SER A 267 -36.32 47.39 61.36
C SER A 267 -37.42 47.15 62.40
N GLN A 268 -37.67 45.89 62.78
CA GLN A 268 -38.63 45.55 63.83
C GLN A 268 -38.24 46.12 65.20
N VAL A 269 -36.95 46.08 65.55
CA VAL A 269 -36.44 46.67 66.81
C VAL A 269 -36.66 48.18 66.82
N VAL A 270 -36.35 48.87 65.72
CA VAL A 270 -36.57 50.32 65.58
C VAL A 270 -38.05 50.67 65.71
N GLN A 271 -38.94 49.94 65.04
CA GLN A 271 -40.39 50.13 65.16
C GLN A 271 -40.87 49.94 66.61
N ASN A 272 -40.41 48.87 67.28
CA ASN A 272 -40.77 48.61 68.69
C ASN A 272 -40.29 49.71 69.63
N ILE A 273 -39.11 50.30 69.36
CA ILE A 273 -38.58 51.44 70.12
C ILE A 273 -39.43 52.68 69.87
N ALA A 274 -39.73 53.01 68.62
CA ALA A 274 -40.56 54.16 68.25
C ALA A 274 -41.92 54.14 68.96
N VAL A 275 -42.61 52.99 68.95
CA VAL A 275 -43.88 52.81 69.66
C VAL A 275 -43.74 53.09 71.16
N LYS A 276 -42.64 52.69 71.81
CA LYS A 276 -42.40 52.97 73.24
C LYS A 276 -42.19 54.46 73.54
N PHE A 277 -41.63 55.22 72.59
CA PHE A 277 -41.37 56.66 72.78
C PHE A 277 -42.60 57.53 72.49
N ASP A 278 -43.45 57.17 71.51
CA ASP A 278 -44.67 57.93 71.19
C ASP A 278 -45.75 57.84 72.30
N CYS A 279 -45.70 56.83 73.17
CA CYS A 279 -46.61 56.73 74.33
C CYS A 279 -46.39 57.81 75.42
N ASN A 280 -45.43 58.73 75.27
CA ASN A 280 -45.20 59.86 76.17
C ASN A 280 -45.67 61.22 75.62
N HIS A 281 -46.44 61.26 74.52
CA HIS A 281 -47.10 62.48 74.06
C HIS A 281 -48.60 62.47 74.36
N ASP A 282 -48.98 63.28 75.34
CA ASP A 282 -50.36 63.59 75.74
C ASP A 282 -51.11 64.27 74.57
N PRO A 283 -52.17 63.64 74.02
CA PRO A 283 -52.84 64.11 72.81
C PRO A 283 -53.79 65.31 73.03
N THR A 284 -53.72 66.02 74.15
CA THR A 284 -54.72 67.05 74.51
C THR A 284 -54.42 68.49 74.07
N LYS A 285 -53.48 68.76 73.14
CA LYS A 285 -53.28 70.11 72.57
C LYS A 285 -53.43 70.18 71.04
N PRO A 286 -54.40 70.94 70.51
CA PRO A 286 -54.50 71.22 69.09
C PRO A 286 -53.52 72.35 68.71
N ASN A 287 -52.57 72.07 67.82
CA ASN A 287 -51.76 73.11 67.19
C ASN A 287 -52.27 73.37 65.77
N THR A 288 -52.77 74.59 65.60
CA THR A 288 -53.16 75.25 64.37
C THR A 288 -51.95 75.56 63.47
N VAL A 289 -52.10 75.21 62.18
CA VAL A 289 -51.72 75.96 60.96
C VAL A 289 -50.24 76.37 60.79
N HIS A 290 -49.58 75.82 59.75
CA HIS A 290 -49.17 76.61 58.58
C HIS A 290 -48.70 75.72 57.41
N ASP A 291 -49.36 75.91 56.26
CA ASP A 291 -48.85 75.67 54.89
C ASP A 291 -47.50 76.36 54.70
N PRO A 292 -46.56 75.81 53.90
CA PRO A 292 -46.55 76.23 52.50
C PRO A 292 -46.12 75.18 51.45
N GLU A 293 -46.66 75.41 50.25
CA GLU A 293 -46.00 75.35 48.95
C GLU A 293 -45.55 73.99 48.39
N ARG A 294 -46.50 73.40 47.65
CA ARG A 294 -46.26 72.66 46.41
C ARG A 294 -45.29 73.42 45.49
N THR A 295 -44.11 72.86 45.28
CA THR A 295 -43.34 73.09 44.05
C THR A 295 -43.34 71.82 43.21
N ASN A 296 -43.86 71.97 41.99
CA ASN A 296 -43.78 70.98 40.91
C ASN A 296 -42.32 70.83 40.48
N GLY A 297 -41.81 69.61 40.49
CA GLY A 297 -40.45 69.28 40.04
C GLY A 297 -40.38 67.86 39.47
N THR A 298 -40.50 67.79 38.15
CA THR A 298 -39.87 66.81 37.25
C THR A 298 -40.22 65.34 37.42
N GLN A 299 -41.18 64.89 36.59
CA GLN A 299 -41.20 63.52 36.09
C GLN A 299 -39.92 63.26 35.29
N ASP A 300 -39.06 62.36 35.75
CA ASP A 300 -38.09 61.68 34.90
C ASP A 300 -38.60 60.24 34.63
N PRO A 301 -38.80 59.86 33.35
CA PRO A 301 -39.28 58.54 32.97
C PRO A 301 -38.09 57.63 32.65
N LEU A 302 -37.61 56.87 33.63
CA LEU A 302 -36.66 55.77 33.37
C LEU A 302 -36.98 54.60 34.29
N ASN A 303 -37.75 53.64 33.77
CA ASN A 303 -37.43 52.19 33.81
C ASN A 303 -38.66 51.34 33.47
N ASP A 304 -39.21 51.55 32.28
CA ASP A 304 -39.90 50.49 31.53
C ASP A 304 -39.06 50.23 30.29
N ASP A 305 -38.06 49.35 30.41
CA ASP A 305 -37.49 48.54 29.31
C ASP A 305 -36.21 47.81 29.78
N ILE A 306 -36.39 46.77 30.59
CA ILE A 306 -35.49 45.60 30.53
C ILE A 306 -36.37 44.37 30.31
N ILE A 307 -37.08 44.38 29.18
CA ILE A 307 -37.49 43.14 28.54
C ILE A 307 -36.22 42.51 27.96
N GLU A 308 -35.91 41.35 28.52
CA GLU A 308 -34.95 40.36 28.10
C GLU A 308 -34.94 40.16 26.57
N LYS A 309 -34.16 40.97 25.84
CA LYS A 309 -33.75 40.66 24.47
C LYS A 309 -32.74 39.51 24.53
N ARG A 310 -33.25 38.28 24.61
CA ARG A 310 -32.55 37.11 24.08
C ARG A 310 -32.36 37.32 22.58
N GLN A 311 -31.26 37.93 22.19
CA GLN A 311 -30.78 37.82 20.82
C GLN A 311 -30.32 36.38 20.58
N PRO A 312 -30.81 35.70 19.54
CA PRO A 312 -30.15 34.50 19.04
C PRO A 312 -28.84 34.94 18.38
N PHE A 313 -27.72 34.50 18.96
CA PHE A 313 -26.39 34.65 18.38
C PHE A 313 -26.36 33.86 17.07
N MET A 314 -26.59 34.56 15.96
CA MET A 314 -26.42 34.05 14.61
C MET A 314 -24.98 34.27 14.17
N GLN A 315 -24.52 33.33 13.34
CA GLN A 315 -23.36 33.38 12.45
C GLN A 315 -22.04 32.87 13.02
N GLY A 316 -21.86 31.56 12.79
CA GLY A 316 -20.54 31.00 12.54
C GLY A 316 -19.84 31.79 11.44
N THR A 317 -18.67 32.32 11.81
CA THR A 317 -17.71 32.95 10.91
C THR A 317 -17.25 31.91 9.89
N LYS A 318 -17.72 32.05 8.65
CA LYS A 318 -17.03 31.45 7.50
C LYS A 318 -15.72 32.21 7.35
N THR A 319 -14.64 31.64 7.85
CA THR A 319 -13.27 32.03 7.46
C THR A 319 -13.06 31.66 6.00
N SER A 320 -13.39 32.61 5.11
CA SER A 320 -12.87 32.65 3.75
C SER A 320 -11.40 33.04 3.84
N SER A 321 -10.51 32.07 3.95
CA SER A 321 -9.09 32.27 3.72
C SER A 321 -8.78 31.89 2.29
N ASN A 322 -8.70 32.91 1.44
CA ASN A 322 -7.99 32.85 0.17
C ASN A 322 -6.55 32.40 0.45
N ASN A 323 -6.16 31.25 -0.08
CA ASN A 323 -4.78 30.98 -0.43
C ASN A 323 -4.71 30.51 -1.87
N SER A 324 -4.55 31.50 -2.75
CA SER A 324 -4.00 31.33 -4.08
C SER A 324 -2.51 31.10 -3.94
N HIS A 325 -2.04 29.88 -4.20
CA HIS A 325 -0.68 29.62 -4.65
C HIS A 325 -0.72 28.58 -5.76
N ASN A 326 -0.56 29.12 -6.97
CA ASN A 326 0.01 28.53 -8.18
C ASN A 326 0.86 27.27 -7.96
N SER A 327 0.55 26.21 -8.70
CA SER A 327 1.58 25.36 -9.32
C SER A 327 1.09 24.82 -10.67
N HIS A 328 1.62 25.47 -11.71
CA HIS A 328 1.88 24.97 -13.06
C HIS A 328 1.43 23.54 -13.41
N VAL A 329 0.42 23.46 -14.27
CA VAL A 329 0.16 22.28 -15.11
C VAL A 329 0.93 22.46 -16.42
N ASN A 330 2.06 21.75 -16.55
CA ASN A 330 2.76 21.59 -17.83
C ASN A 330 1.96 20.63 -18.73
N LYS A 331 1.14 21.18 -19.63
CA LYS A 331 0.59 20.45 -20.79
C LYS A 331 1.64 20.43 -21.91
N THR A 332 2.48 19.40 -21.95
CA THR A 332 3.26 19.07 -23.16
C THR A 332 2.35 18.39 -24.18
N LYS A 333 1.75 19.21 -25.05
CA LYS A 333 1.10 18.79 -26.29
C LYS A 333 2.19 18.61 -27.35
N ARG A 334 2.76 17.40 -27.46
CA ARG A 334 3.56 17.00 -28.63
C ARG A 334 2.62 16.51 -29.73
N GLN A 335 2.21 17.43 -30.61
CA GLN A 335 1.81 17.08 -31.98
C GLN A 335 2.96 17.46 -32.90
N GLY A 336 3.73 16.47 -33.32
CA GLY A 336 4.65 16.58 -34.45
C GLY A 336 3.99 15.96 -35.67
N LYS A 337 3.68 16.81 -36.66
CA LYS A 337 3.57 16.40 -38.07
C LYS A 337 4.99 16.19 -38.61
N LYS A 338 5.27 15.04 -39.20
CA LYS A 338 5.78 14.87 -40.58
C LYS A 338 5.80 13.39 -40.93
#